data_AF-A0A2V9CHG6-F1
#
_entry.id   AF-A0A2V9CHG6-F1
#
_cell.length_a   1.000
_cell.length_b   1.000
_cell.length_c   1.000
_cell.angle_alpha   90.00
_cell.angle_beta   90.00
_cell.angle_gamma   90.00
#
_symmetry.space_group_name_H-M   'P 1'
#
loop_
_entity.id
_entity.type
_entity.pdbx_description
1 polymer ?
#
loop_
_entity_poly.entity_id
_entity_poly.type
_entity_poly.pdbx_seq_one_letter_code
_entity_poly.pdbx_strand_id
1 'polypeptide(L)'
;MYEWERDALTRLTFAGEANRFPVWTPDGQRIAYSSQEKGGTFNLWWIRGDGAGNAQRLAESKSPQYAPSWRPDGKVLAFYQNNPGTNFDIVTLPIEGDDKSGWKPGEPKPFVNSLFDELEPAFSPDGRWLAYMSNESGSYEVYVRPFPGPGGKWQVSIGGGLYPKWSRNGKELFYRTEDSKLMVVSYSASGDSFHADKPQLWSPGQFTDRGLGNYTFDLHPDGKRFAVLKAPGTERAAAVNKVSFIFNFFDEIRRKVPSGK
;
A
#
# COMPACT_ATOMS: atom_id res chain seq x y z
N MET A 1 -14.69 9.38 0.29
CA MET A 1 -13.57 10.16 -0.22
C MET A 1 -13.62 11.53 0.43
N TYR A 2 -12.49 12.04 0.91
CA TYR A 2 -12.40 13.40 1.43
C TYR A 2 -11.79 14.30 0.36
N GLU A 3 -12.49 15.37 -0.01
CA GLU A 3 -12.08 16.35 -1.02
C GLU A 3 -11.51 17.58 -0.30
N TRP A 4 -10.17 17.70 -0.27
CA TRP A 4 -9.46 18.74 0.49
C TRP A 4 -9.91 20.16 0.13
N GLU A 5 -9.98 20.48 -1.16
CA GLU A 5 -10.35 21.82 -1.67
C GLU A 5 -11.76 22.27 -1.26
N ARG A 6 -12.62 21.31 -0.90
CA ARG A 6 -14.03 21.56 -0.57
C ARG A 6 -14.35 21.27 0.90
N ASP A 7 -13.38 20.78 1.66
CA ASP A 7 -13.56 20.27 3.02
C ASP A 7 -14.80 19.35 3.14
N ALA A 8 -14.94 18.42 2.18
CA ALA A 8 -16.16 17.64 2.01
C ALA A 8 -15.91 16.13 2.00
N LEU A 9 -16.83 15.37 2.60
CA LEU A 9 -16.85 13.91 2.55
C LEU A 9 -17.90 13.42 1.54
N THR A 10 -17.44 12.79 0.47
CA THR A 10 -18.27 12.18 -0.56
C THR A 10 -18.31 10.66 -0.38
N ARG A 11 -19.51 10.08 -0.27
CA ARG A 11 -19.70 8.62 -0.24
C ARG A 11 -19.65 8.08 -1.67
N LEU A 12 -18.79 7.09 -1.92
CA LEU A 12 -18.65 6.46 -3.25
C LEU A 12 -19.40 5.12 -3.34
N THR A 13 -19.39 4.31 -2.29
CA THR A 13 -20.02 2.98 -2.30
C THR A 13 -21.33 2.95 -1.52
N PHE A 14 -22.36 2.38 -2.13
CA PHE A 14 -23.72 2.28 -1.57
C PHE A 14 -24.19 0.84 -1.38
N ALA A 15 -23.43 -0.13 -1.87
CA ALA A 15 -23.68 -1.56 -1.77
C ALA A 15 -22.56 -2.27 -0.97
N GLY A 16 -22.80 -3.54 -0.65
CA GLY A 16 -21.93 -4.36 0.20
C GLY A 16 -22.21 -4.16 1.69
N GLU A 17 -22.01 -5.23 2.47
CA GLU A 17 -22.09 -5.20 3.94
C GLU A 17 -20.84 -4.59 4.56
N ALA A 18 -19.68 -4.76 3.92
CA ALA A 18 -18.43 -4.13 4.30
C ALA A 18 -17.56 -3.81 3.08
N ASN A 19 -17.01 -2.59 3.04
CA ASN A 19 -16.07 -2.14 2.02
C ASN A 19 -14.76 -1.75 2.71
N ARG A 20 -13.62 -2.34 2.30
CA ARG A 20 -12.33 -2.20 3.00
C ARG A 20 -11.17 -2.10 2.01
N PHE A 21 -10.01 -1.71 2.53
CA PHE A 21 -8.72 -1.73 1.83
C PHE A 21 -8.73 -1.00 0.46
N PRO A 22 -9.08 0.30 0.43
CA PRO A 22 -9.08 1.06 -0.81
C PRO A 22 -7.64 1.33 -1.28
N VAL A 23 -7.38 1.13 -2.57
CA VAL A 23 -6.15 1.54 -3.26
C VAL A 23 -6.48 2.26 -4.55
N TRP A 24 -5.84 3.41 -4.78
CA TRP A 24 -5.99 4.16 -6.01
C TRP A 24 -5.31 3.45 -7.19
N THR A 25 -5.92 3.51 -8.37
CA THR A 25 -5.22 3.21 -9.61
C THR A 25 -4.08 4.22 -9.83
N PRO A 26 -3.00 3.86 -10.54
CA PRO A 26 -1.85 4.75 -10.72
C PRO A 26 -2.18 6.07 -11.41
N ASP A 27 -3.20 6.09 -12.25
CA ASP A 27 -3.72 7.29 -12.93
C ASP A 27 -4.61 8.17 -12.02
N GLY A 28 -4.92 7.73 -10.80
CA GLY A 28 -5.75 8.44 -9.84
C GLY A 28 -7.24 8.50 -10.20
N GLN A 29 -7.71 7.74 -11.19
CA GLN A 29 -9.10 7.84 -11.68
C GLN A 29 -10.07 6.89 -10.99
N ARG A 30 -9.57 5.78 -10.43
CA ARG A 30 -10.38 4.73 -9.81
C ARG A 30 -9.79 4.31 -8.47
N ILE A 31 -10.66 3.74 -7.64
CA ILE A 31 -10.28 3.12 -6.37
C ILE A 31 -10.68 1.64 -6.47
N ALA A 32 -9.70 0.75 -6.38
CA ALA A 32 -9.95 -0.66 -6.11
C ALA A 32 -10.14 -0.88 -4.62
N TYR A 33 -11.00 -1.82 -4.23
CA TYR A 33 -11.33 -2.11 -2.85
C TYR A 33 -11.88 -3.53 -2.71
N SER A 34 -11.84 -4.07 -1.50
CA SER A 34 -12.49 -5.34 -1.15
C SER A 34 -13.92 -5.06 -0.67
N SER A 35 -14.91 -5.71 -1.30
CA SER A 35 -16.33 -5.62 -0.93
C SER A 35 -16.84 -6.98 -0.51
N GLN A 36 -17.49 -7.04 0.65
CA GLN A 36 -18.26 -8.20 1.08
C GLN A 36 -19.72 -7.99 0.70
N GLU A 37 -20.19 -8.75 -0.28
CA GLU A 37 -21.61 -8.78 -0.63
C GLU A 37 -22.40 -9.61 0.39
N LYS A 38 -23.72 -9.40 0.46
CA LYS A 38 -24.58 -10.02 1.46
C LYS A 38 -24.45 -11.55 1.48
N GLY A 39 -24.02 -12.10 2.61
CA GLY A 39 -23.81 -13.55 2.78
C GLY A 39 -22.62 -14.13 2.00
N GLY A 40 -21.76 -13.26 1.44
CA GLY A 40 -20.59 -13.64 0.65
C GLY A 40 -19.26 -13.37 1.38
N THR A 41 -18.16 -13.56 0.63
CA THR A 41 -16.79 -13.23 1.04
C THR A 41 -16.32 -11.91 0.44
N PHE A 42 -15.14 -11.43 0.82
CA PHE A 42 -14.51 -10.26 0.21
C PHE A 42 -14.04 -10.57 -1.21
N ASN A 43 -14.63 -9.91 -2.19
CA ASN A 43 -14.19 -9.92 -3.58
C ASN A 43 -13.62 -8.56 -3.97
N LEU A 44 -12.85 -8.52 -5.07
CA LEU A 44 -12.24 -7.28 -5.56
C LEU A 44 -13.20 -6.51 -6.45
N TRP A 45 -13.35 -5.23 -6.15
CA TRP A 45 -14.17 -4.28 -6.89
C TRP A 45 -13.37 -3.03 -7.17
N TRP A 46 -13.87 -2.21 -8.09
CA TRP A 46 -13.42 -0.83 -8.22
C TRP A 46 -14.58 0.11 -8.53
N ILE A 47 -14.34 1.39 -8.29
CA ILE A 47 -15.26 2.47 -8.60
C ILE A 47 -14.47 3.68 -9.07
N ARG A 48 -15.08 4.55 -9.88
CA ARG A 48 -14.47 5.83 -10.24
C ARG A 48 -14.34 6.71 -9.00
N GLY A 49 -13.21 7.41 -8.90
CA GLY A 49 -12.94 8.33 -7.80
C GLY A 49 -13.86 9.54 -7.79
N ASP A 50 -14.35 9.96 -8.96
CA ASP A 50 -15.32 11.04 -9.13
C ASP A 50 -16.77 10.65 -8.79
N GLY A 51 -17.01 9.38 -8.44
CA GLY A 51 -18.34 8.85 -8.13
C GLY A 51 -19.24 8.63 -9.34
N ALA A 52 -18.75 8.83 -10.57
CA ALA A 52 -19.52 8.55 -11.77
C ALA A 52 -19.61 7.03 -12.04
N GLY A 53 -20.74 6.62 -12.62
CA GLY A 53 -20.98 5.22 -12.98
C GLY A 53 -21.17 4.29 -11.77
N ASN A 54 -21.23 3.00 -12.04
CA ASN A 54 -21.41 1.97 -11.02
C ASN A 54 -20.07 1.30 -10.69
N ALA A 55 -19.95 0.80 -9.46
CA ALA A 55 -18.87 -0.10 -9.10
C ALA A 55 -18.87 -1.34 -10.02
N GLN A 56 -17.70 -1.83 -10.36
CA GLN A 56 -17.54 -3.03 -11.18
C GLN A 56 -16.67 -4.05 -10.43
N ARG A 57 -17.03 -5.33 -10.55
CA ARG A 57 -16.25 -6.42 -9.97
C ARG A 57 -15.00 -6.67 -10.83
N LEU A 58 -13.85 -6.78 -10.17
CA LEU A 58 -12.56 -7.06 -10.80
C LEU A 58 -12.22 -8.55 -10.77
N ALA A 59 -12.47 -9.21 -9.63
CA ALA A 59 -12.25 -10.63 -9.46
C ALA A 59 -13.27 -11.21 -8.47
N GLU A 60 -13.55 -12.49 -8.62
CA GLU A 60 -14.45 -13.24 -7.74
C GLU A 60 -13.78 -14.54 -7.27
N SER A 61 -13.99 -14.87 -6.00
CA SER A 61 -13.56 -16.13 -5.41
C SER A 61 -14.49 -16.53 -4.27
N LYS A 62 -14.42 -17.80 -3.87
CA LYS A 62 -15.01 -18.28 -2.62
C LYS A 62 -14.16 -17.94 -1.40
N SER A 63 -12.89 -17.60 -1.62
CA SER A 63 -11.96 -17.15 -0.59
C SER A 63 -11.85 -15.63 -0.59
N PRO A 64 -11.63 -15.00 0.58
CA PRO A 64 -11.48 -13.55 0.66
C PRO A 64 -10.23 -13.06 -0.09
N GLN A 65 -10.36 -11.93 -0.79
CA GLN A 65 -9.33 -11.29 -1.61
C GLN A 65 -9.04 -9.86 -1.13
N TYR A 66 -7.76 -9.48 -1.16
CA TYR A 66 -7.28 -8.18 -0.70
C TYR A 66 -6.20 -7.65 -1.64
N ALA A 67 -6.40 -6.44 -2.19
CA ALA A 67 -5.55 -5.89 -3.24
C ALA A 67 -4.83 -4.59 -2.81
N PRO A 68 -3.56 -4.68 -2.36
CA PRO A 68 -2.84 -3.52 -1.86
C PRO A 68 -2.04 -2.76 -2.93
N SER A 69 -1.83 -3.31 -4.13
CA SER A 69 -0.88 -2.71 -5.07
C SER A 69 -1.21 -2.89 -6.55
N TRP A 70 -1.08 -1.79 -7.28
CA TRP A 70 -1.09 -1.74 -8.75
C TRP A 70 0.33 -1.68 -9.28
N ARG A 71 0.57 -2.35 -10.42
CA ARG A 71 1.75 -2.08 -11.23
C ARG A 71 1.68 -0.63 -11.74
N PRO A 72 2.80 0.12 -11.79
CA PRO A 72 2.78 1.55 -12.13
C PRO A 72 2.11 1.92 -13.45
N ASP A 73 2.04 0.99 -14.41
CA ASP A 73 1.38 1.20 -15.70
C ASP A 73 -0.15 1.02 -15.65
N GLY A 74 -0.71 0.62 -14.50
CA GLY A 74 -2.15 0.44 -14.30
C GLY A 74 -2.73 -0.80 -15.00
N LYS A 75 -1.91 -1.71 -15.51
CA LYS A 75 -2.37 -2.89 -16.28
C LYS A 75 -2.35 -4.19 -15.49
N VAL A 76 -1.80 -4.18 -14.27
CA VAL A 76 -1.77 -5.35 -13.39
C VAL A 76 -2.10 -4.93 -11.96
N LEU A 77 -3.07 -5.60 -11.35
CA LEU A 77 -3.36 -5.51 -9.93
C LEU A 77 -2.76 -6.73 -9.23
N ALA A 78 -1.90 -6.52 -8.23
CA ALA A 78 -1.44 -7.58 -7.33
C ALA A 78 -2.32 -7.62 -6.09
N PHE A 79 -2.73 -8.81 -5.72
CA PHE A 79 -3.58 -9.07 -4.58
C PHE A 79 -3.16 -10.37 -3.90
N TYR A 80 -3.65 -10.60 -2.69
CA TYR A 80 -3.48 -11.87 -2.01
C TYR A 80 -4.85 -12.44 -1.65
N GLN A 81 -4.94 -13.77 -1.65
CA GLN A 81 -6.16 -14.49 -1.31
C GLN A 81 -5.83 -15.77 -0.56
N ASN A 82 -6.74 -16.21 0.31
CA ASN A 82 -6.57 -17.52 0.96
C ASN A 82 -6.80 -18.65 -0.05
N ASN A 83 -5.90 -19.61 -0.10
CA ASN A 83 -6.01 -20.81 -0.91
C ASN A 83 -6.01 -22.05 0.01
N PRO A 84 -7.10 -22.85 0.01
CA PRO A 84 -7.23 -24.01 0.91
C PRO A 84 -6.14 -25.08 0.77
N GLY A 85 -5.44 -25.14 -0.38
CA GLY A 85 -4.35 -26.09 -0.61
C GLY A 85 -2.98 -25.62 -0.12
N THR A 86 -2.86 -24.33 0.20
CA THR A 86 -1.62 -23.66 0.64
C THR A 86 -1.94 -22.79 1.85
N ASN A 87 -1.84 -21.47 1.72
CA ASN A 87 -2.16 -20.46 2.72
C ASN A 87 -2.60 -19.19 1.98
N PHE A 88 -2.27 -17.99 2.44
CA PHE A 88 -2.43 -16.80 1.59
C PHE A 88 -1.39 -16.81 0.47
N ASP A 89 -1.85 -16.77 -0.78
CA ASP A 89 -0.99 -16.69 -1.96
C ASP A 89 -1.09 -15.31 -2.61
N ILE A 90 -0.02 -14.86 -3.26
CA ILE A 90 -0.03 -13.67 -4.12
C ILE A 90 -0.46 -14.04 -5.53
N VAL A 91 -1.47 -13.33 -6.00
CA VAL A 91 -2.09 -13.48 -7.31
C VAL A 91 -2.03 -12.14 -8.04
N THR A 92 -1.93 -12.19 -9.37
CA THR A 92 -1.98 -11.00 -10.22
C THR A 92 -3.17 -11.05 -11.16
N LEU A 93 -3.78 -9.89 -11.39
CA LEU A 93 -4.92 -9.71 -12.27
C LEU A 93 -4.52 -8.74 -13.39
N PRO A 94 -4.32 -9.23 -14.62
CA PRO A 94 -4.18 -8.37 -15.79
C PRO A 94 -5.48 -7.62 -16.04
N ILE A 95 -5.40 -6.34 -16.39
CA ILE A 95 -6.55 -5.50 -16.70
C ILE A 95 -6.29 -4.77 -18.01
N GLU A 96 -7.13 -5.06 -19.00
CA GLU A 96 -7.02 -4.53 -20.36
C GLU A 96 -8.04 -3.42 -20.61
N GLY A 97 -7.84 -2.70 -21.73
CA GLY A 97 -8.72 -1.62 -22.15
C GLY A 97 -8.42 -0.27 -21.47
N ASP A 98 -9.35 0.66 -21.65
CA ASP A 98 -9.34 2.01 -21.09
C ASP A 98 -10.78 2.54 -20.96
N ASP A 99 -10.93 3.82 -20.60
CA ASP A 99 -12.26 4.46 -20.49
C ASP A 99 -13.01 4.57 -21.83
N LYS A 100 -12.34 4.48 -22.99
CA LYS A 100 -12.96 4.51 -24.32
C LYS A 100 -13.37 3.11 -24.79
N SER A 101 -12.50 2.12 -24.63
CA SER A 101 -12.74 0.74 -25.07
C SER A 101 -13.51 -0.10 -24.06
N GLY A 102 -13.67 0.41 -22.83
CA GLY A 102 -14.10 -0.34 -21.68
C GLY A 102 -12.96 -1.15 -21.08
N TRP A 103 -12.83 -1.07 -19.77
CA TRP A 103 -11.88 -1.87 -19.00
C TRP A 103 -12.37 -3.30 -18.83
N LYS A 104 -11.46 -4.27 -18.95
CA LYS A 104 -11.76 -5.70 -18.86
C LYS A 104 -10.73 -6.42 -17.99
N PRO A 105 -11.10 -6.92 -16.80
CA PRO A 105 -10.22 -7.81 -16.06
C PRO A 105 -10.04 -9.12 -16.82
N GLY A 106 -8.80 -9.59 -16.91
CA GLY A 106 -8.46 -10.92 -17.40
C GLY A 106 -8.60 -11.98 -16.31
N GLU A 107 -8.00 -13.14 -16.54
CA GLU A 107 -7.98 -14.23 -15.55
C GLU A 107 -6.93 -13.97 -14.45
N PRO A 108 -7.25 -14.19 -13.17
CA PRO A 108 -6.26 -14.19 -12.09
C PRO A 108 -5.16 -15.24 -12.30
N LYS A 109 -3.91 -14.85 -12.11
CA LYS A 109 -2.72 -15.70 -12.29
C LYS A 109 -1.93 -15.81 -10.99
N PRO A 110 -1.74 -17.02 -10.44
CA PRO A 110 -0.82 -17.22 -9.32
C PRO A 110 0.57 -16.66 -9.65
N PHE A 111 1.19 -15.97 -8.69
CA PHE A 111 2.53 -15.40 -8.85
C PHE A 111 3.51 -15.88 -7.79
N VAL A 112 3.11 -15.83 -6.51
CA VAL A 112 3.83 -16.50 -5.43
C VAL A 112 2.81 -17.36 -4.69
N ASN A 113 3.07 -18.66 -4.66
CA ASN A 113 2.23 -19.63 -3.98
C ASN A 113 3.16 -20.70 -3.39
N SER A 114 3.20 -20.82 -2.08
CA SER A 114 3.99 -21.84 -1.40
C SER A 114 3.23 -22.41 -0.21
N LEU A 115 3.87 -23.18 0.67
CA LEU A 115 3.23 -23.64 1.90
C LEU A 115 3.20 -22.56 3.00
N PHE A 116 3.72 -21.36 2.70
CA PHE A 116 3.84 -20.23 3.62
C PHE A 116 2.80 -19.16 3.29
N ASP A 117 2.61 -18.22 4.20
CA ASP A 117 1.81 -17.03 3.90
C ASP A 117 2.60 -16.09 2.98
N GLU A 118 1.95 -15.55 1.96
CA GLU A 118 2.42 -14.48 1.11
C GLU A 118 1.40 -13.33 1.07
N LEU A 119 1.80 -12.18 1.61
CA LEU A 119 0.89 -11.08 1.94
C LEU A 119 1.45 -9.73 1.46
N GLU A 120 0.56 -8.73 1.39
CA GLU A 120 0.89 -7.31 1.16
C GLU A 120 1.87 -7.06 -0.01
N PRO A 121 1.58 -7.57 -1.23
CA PRO A 121 2.41 -7.32 -2.39
C PRO A 121 2.52 -5.82 -2.70
N ALA A 122 3.71 -5.35 -3.06
CA ALA A 122 3.99 -3.97 -3.42
C ALA A 122 4.89 -3.92 -4.66
N PHE A 123 4.36 -3.40 -5.77
CA PHE A 123 5.14 -3.18 -6.98
C PHE A 123 6.16 -2.05 -6.80
N SER A 124 7.36 -2.25 -7.36
CA SER A 124 8.36 -1.20 -7.47
C SER A 124 7.90 -0.09 -8.42
N PRO A 125 8.46 1.13 -8.32
CA PRO A 125 8.07 2.26 -9.17
C PRO A 125 8.36 2.05 -10.66
N ASP A 126 9.30 1.17 -10.99
CA ASP A 126 9.61 0.76 -12.37
C ASP A 126 8.78 -0.45 -12.83
N GLY A 127 7.97 -1.04 -11.95
CA GLY A 127 7.10 -2.18 -12.22
C GLY A 127 7.82 -3.51 -12.47
N ARG A 128 9.14 -3.57 -12.29
CA ARG A 128 9.97 -4.76 -12.56
C ARG A 128 10.15 -5.66 -11.35
N TRP A 129 9.83 -5.18 -10.15
CA TRP A 129 10.01 -5.91 -8.91
C TRP A 129 8.71 -5.92 -8.10
N LEU A 130 8.50 -7.02 -7.37
CA LEU A 130 7.44 -7.12 -6.37
C LEU A 130 8.08 -7.41 -5.03
N ALA A 131 7.89 -6.49 -4.07
CA ALA A 131 8.15 -6.76 -2.67
C ALA A 131 6.90 -7.39 -2.04
N TYR A 132 7.07 -8.27 -1.06
CA TYR A 132 5.95 -8.88 -0.35
C TYR A 132 6.39 -9.38 1.02
N MET A 133 5.42 -9.64 1.90
CA MET A 133 5.65 -10.29 3.18
C MET A 133 5.54 -11.80 3.04
N SER A 134 6.43 -12.56 3.68
CA SER A 134 6.25 -13.99 3.86
C SER A 134 6.80 -14.50 5.17
N ASN A 135 6.19 -15.56 5.72
CA ASN A 135 6.67 -16.25 6.92
C ASN A 135 7.56 -17.46 6.64
N GLU A 136 8.07 -17.60 5.41
CA GLU A 136 8.89 -18.75 4.99
C GLU A 136 10.20 -18.96 5.77
N SER A 137 10.70 -17.93 6.45
CA SER A 137 11.86 -18.02 7.35
C SER A 137 11.51 -18.25 8.83
N GLY A 138 10.24 -18.52 9.15
CA GLY A 138 9.74 -18.76 10.51
C GLY A 138 9.10 -17.54 11.20
N SER A 139 9.28 -16.34 10.63
CA SER A 139 8.60 -15.09 11.01
C SER A 139 8.33 -14.27 9.76
N TYR A 140 7.40 -13.32 9.81
CA TYR A 140 7.15 -12.45 8.66
C TYR A 140 8.38 -11.60 8.34
N GLU A 141 8.90 -11.75 7.13
CA GLU A 141 9.98 -10.94 6.56
C GLU A 141 9.54 -10.39 5.20
N VAL A 142 10.20 -9.32 4.76
CA VAL A 142 10.04 -8.75 3.42
C VAL A 142 10.96 -9.48 2.45
N TYR A 143 10.38 -9.92 1.35
CA TYR A 143 11.07 -10.52 0.21
C TYR A 143 10.85 -9.70 -1.04
N VAL A 144 11.79 -9.78 -1.98
CA VAL A 144 11.69 -9.17 -3.31
C VAL A 144 11.93 -10.22 -4.39
N ARG A 145 11.14 -10.16 -5.47
CA ARG A 145 11.27 -10.99 -6.67
C ARG A 145 11.06 -10.17 -7.94
N PRO A 146 11.63 -10.56 -9.10
CA PRO A 146 11.38 -9.89 -10.35
C PRO A 146 9.97 -10.23 -10.81
N PHE A 147 9.31 -9.27 -11.44
CA PHE A 147 8.01 -9.44 -12.07
C PHE A 147 8.17 -9.28 -13.59
N PRO A 148 7.68 -10.23 -14.41
CA PRO A 148 6.78 -11.35 -14.08
C PRO A 148 7.45 -12.67 -13.62
N GLY A 149 8.74 -12.67 -13.30
CA GLY A 149 9.49 -13.88 -12.93
C GLY A 149 10.08 -14.60 -14.16
N PRO A 150 10.66 -15.82 -14.01
CA PRO A 150 10.72 -16.67 -12.82
C PRO A 150 11.95 -16.44 -11.92
N GLY A 151 12.64 -15.30 -12.06
CA GLY A 151 13.95 -15.03 -11.46
C GLY A 151 14.06 -15.14 -9.93
N GLY A 152 15.19 -14.67 -9.41
CA GLY A 152 15.59 -14.91 -8.02
C GLY A 152 14.62 -14.40 -6.95
N LYS A 153 14.94 -14.74 -5.70
CA LYS A 153 14.23 -14.28 -4.50
C LYS A 153 15.25 -13.78 -3.50
N TRP A 154 15.04 -12.57 -3.00
CA TRP A 154 15.93 -11.94 -2.03
C TRP A 154 15.14 -11.61 -0.77
N GLN A 155 15.58 -12.15 0.36
CA GLN A 155 15.13 -11.68 1.65
C GLN A 155 15.75 -10.31 1.92
N VAL A 156 14.92 -9.34 2.23
CA VAL A 156 15.31 -7.94 2.45
C VAL A 156 15.43 -7.61 3.93
N SER A 157 14.48 -8.06 4.74
CA SER A 157 14.50 -7.81 6.18
C SER A 157 15.07 -9.00 6.96
N ILE A 158 15.57 -8.70 8.16
CA ILE A 158 16.03 -9.69 9.14
C ILE A 158 15.47 -9.27 10.49
N GLY A 159 14.81 -10.18 11.21
CA GLY A 159 14.25 -9.91 12.53
C GLY A 159 12.87 -9.24 12.48
N GLY A 160 12.12 -9.49 11.41
CA GLY A 160 10.75 -9.03 11.20
C GLY A 160 10.63 -7.97 10.10
N GLY A 161 9.59 -8.09 9.28
CA GLY A 161 9.26 -7.11 8.25
C GLY A 161 7.83 -7.23 7.74
N LEU A 162 7.09 -6.12 7.81
CA LEU A 162 5.68 -5.99 7.47
C LEU A 162 5.44 -4.77 6.56
N TYR A 163 4.43 -4.85 5.70
CA TYR A 163 3.91 -3.78 4.84
C TYR A 163 5.00 -3.05 4.02
N PRO A 164 5.67 -3.74 3.08
CA PRO A 164 6.71 -3.12 2.27
C PRO A 164 6.17 -1.93 1.45
N LYS A 165 6.93 -0.83 1.42
CA LYS A 165 6.64 0.35 0.59
C LYS A 165 7.88 0.83 -0.13
N TRP A 166 7.84 0.80 -1.47
CA TRP A 166 8.91 1.35 -2.28
C TRP A 166 8.89 2.87 -2.28
N SER A 167 10.08 3.47 -2.19
CA SER A 167 10.25 4.88 -2.48
C SER A 167 10.13 5.16 -3.96
N ARG A 168 9.44 6.24 -4.33
CA ARG A 168 9.33 6.69 -5.74
C ARG A 168 10.66 7.11 -6.37
N ASN A 169 11.70 7.32 -5.56
CA ASN A 169 13.05 7.61 -6.04
C ASN A 169 13.76 6.39 -6.66
N GLY A 170 13.21 5.18 -6.50
CA GLY A 170 13.76 3.95 -7.07
C GLY A 170 15.05 3.46 -6.42
N LYS A 171 15.32 3.86 -5.17
CA LYS A 171 16.56 3.51 -4.45
C LYS A 171 16.34 2.93 -3.06
N GLU A 172 15.15 3.12 -2.50
CA GLU A 172 14.85 2.74 -1.12
C GLU A 172 13.57 1.90 -1.04
N LEU A 173 13.58 0.91 -0.15
CA LEU A 173 12.43 0.12 0.25
C LEU A 173 12.25 0.25 1.76
N PHE A 174 11.05 0.64 2.17
CA PHE A 174 10.68 0.79 3.56
C PHE A 174 9.81 -0.35 4.03
N TYR A 175 9.87 -0.67 5.31
CA TYR A 175 8.98 -1.64 5.93
C TYR A 175 8.84 -1.35 7.42
N ARG A 176 7.87 -1.99 8.06
CA ARG A 176 7.61 -1.86 9.51
C ARG A 176 7.97 -3.16 10.23
N THR A 177 8.51 -3.10 11.43
CA THR A 177 8.69 -4.27 12.31
C THR A 177 7.46 -4.47 13.21
N GLU A 178 7.34 -5.63 13.84
CA GLU A 178 6.24 -5.91 14.78
C GLU A 178 6.18 -4.91 15.95
N ASP A 179 7.34 -4.44 16.44
CA ASP A 179 7.45 -3.39 17.46
C ASP A 179 7.25 -1.96 16.90
N SER A 180 6.64 -1.83 15.72
CA SER A 180 6.25 -0.58 15.07
C SER A 180 7.39 0.39 14.74
N LYS A 181 8.62 -0.12 14.56
CA LYS A 181 9.72 0.67 13.99
C LYS A 181 9.61 0.71 12.47
N LEU A 182 9.93 1.87 11.90
CA LEU A 182 10.10 2.01 10.45
C LEU A 182 11.55 1.76 10.08
N MET A 183 11.75 0.79 9.20
CA MET A 183 13.03 0.39 8.67
C MET A 183 13.14 0.82 7.21
N VAL A 184 14.36 1.09 6.78
CA VAL A 184 14.70 1.42 5.39
C VAL A 184 15.86 0.56 4.95
N VAL A 185 15.83 0.15 3.69
CA VAL A 185 16.95 -0.45 2.99
C VAL A 185 17.21 0.30 1.70
N SER A 186 18.48 0.58 1.43
CA SER A 186 18.92 1.01 0.10
C SER A 186 19.05 -0.23 -0.79
N TYR A 187 18.68 -0.12 -2.05
CA TYR A 187 18.81 -1.22 -2.98
C TYR A 187 19.38 -0.77 -4.33
N SER A 188 19.96 -1.73 -5.05
CA SER A 188 20.29 -1.60 -6.46
C SER A 188 19.78 -2.82 -7.22
N ALA A 189 19.40 -2.61 -8.46
CA ALA A 189 18.89 -3.67 -9.33
C ALA A 189 19.49 -3.51 -10.74
N SER A 190 19.95 -4.61 -11.31
CA SER A 190 20.52 -4.66 -12.66
C SER A 190 20.13 -5.97 -13.34
N GLY A 191 19.43 -5.87 -14.47
CA GLY A 191 18.79 -7.04 -15.09
C GLY A 191 17.85 -7.73 -14.09
N ASP A 192 18.01 -9.04 -13.95
CA ASP A 192 17.26 -9.87 -13.00
C ASP A 192 17.96 -10.01 -11.63
N SER A 193 18.98 -9.20 -11.34
CA SER A 193 19.68 -9.21 -10.06
C SER A 193 19.23 -8.07 -9.16
N PHE A 194 19.04 -8.37 -7.87
CA PHE A 194 18.70 -7.42 -6.82
C PHE A 194 19.75 -7.49 -5.71
N HIS A 195 20.11 -6.33 -5.18
CA HIS A 195 20.96 -6.22 -4.01
C HIS A 195 20.33 -5.23 -3.04
N ALA A 196 20.08 -5.68 -1.81
CA ALA A 196 19.64 -4.86 -0.69
C ALA A 196 20.80 -4.72 0.30
N ASP A 197 21.06 -3.49 0.73
CA ASP A 197 22.01 -3.20 1.79
C ASP A 197 21.48 -3.70 3.14
N LYS A 198 22.29 -3.60 4.20
CA LYS A 198 21.84 -3.90 5.56
C LYS A 198 20.69 -2.96 5.95
N PRO A 199 19.54 -3.48 6.44
CA PRO A 199 18.44 -2.63 6.89
C PRO A 199 18.83 -1.71 8.05
N GLN A 200 18.28 -0.50 8.03
CA GLN A 200 18.55 0.55 9.01
C GLN A 200 17.26 1.11 9.58
N LEU A 201 17.30 1.58 10.83
CA LEU A 201 16.19 2.32 11.41
C LEU A 201 16.05 3.66 10.69
N TRP A 202 14.88 3.93 10.09
CA TRP A 202 14.66 5.17 9.35
C TRP A 202 14.53 6.38 10.26
N SER A 203 13.86 6.22 11.41
CA SER A 203 13.66 7.29 12.39
C SER A 203 13.64 6.74 13.81
N PRO A 204 14.25 7.44 14.79
CA PRO A 204 14.19 7.05 16.20
C PRO A 204 12.81 7.27 16.85
N GLY A 205 11.86 7.88 16.14
CA GLY A 205 10.51 8.15 16.65
C GLY A 205 9.73 6.89 16.99
N GLN A 206 8.91 6.96 18.04
CA GLN A 206 7.96 5.90 18.38
C GLN A 206 6.59 6.19 17.76
N PHE A 207 6.11 5.22 17.00
CA PHE A 207 4.80 5.25 16.35
C PHE A 207 3.98 4.06 16.85
N THR A 208 2.67 4.13 16.72
CA THR A 208 1.76 3.10 17.18
C THR A 208 0.83 2.70 16.05
N ASP A 209 0.42 1.45 16.00
CA ASP A 209 -0.69 1.04 15.13
C ASP A 209 -2.07 1.18 15.79
N ARG A 210 -2.13 1.48 17.10
CA ARG A 210 -3.36 1.49 17.92
C ARG A 210 -4.23 0.24 17.72
N GLY A 211 -3.65 -0.91 17.38
CA GLY A 211 -4.41 -2.12 17.05
C GLY A 211 -5.23 -2.03 15.77
N LEU A 212 -5.03 -1.01 14.93
CA LEU A 212 -5.66 -0.88 13.61
C LEU A 212 -5.02 -1.82 12.58
N GLY A 213 -3.87 -2.42 12.91
CA GLY A 213 -3.15 -3.37 12.07
C GLY A 213 -2.55 -2.70 10.84
N ASN A 214 -3.32 -2.67 9.76
CA ASN A 214 -2.85 -2.34 8.42
C ASN A 214 -2.86 -0.80 8.17
N TYR A 215 -1.92 -0.31 7.36
CA TYR A 215 -1.85 1.09 6.86
C TYR A 215 -1.72 2.19 7.92
N THR A 216 -0.95 1.94 8.97
CA THR A 216 -0.68 2.91 10.05
C THR A 216 0.44 3.90 9.72
N PHE A 217 1.06 3.73 8.56
CA PHE A 217 2.00 4.65 7.96
C PHE A 217 1.83 4.74 6.45
N ASP A 218 2.16 5.90 5.89
CA ASP A 218 2.23 6.10 4.45
C ASP A 218 3.43 6.98 4.07
N LEU A 219 4.10 6.62 2.97
CA LEU A 219 5.27 7.31 2.49
C LEU A 219 4.83 8.44 1.55
N HIS A 220 5.23 9.67 1.87
CA HIS A 220 4.98 10.81 1.00
C HIS A 220 5.73 10.64 -0.34
N PRO A 221 5.17 11.07 -1.49
CA PRO A 221 5.78 10.91 -2.82
C PRO A 221 7.22 11.43 -3.00
N ASP A 222 7.69 12.32 -2.12
CA ASP A 222 9.08 12.82 -2.12
C ASP A 222 10.10 11.81 -1.56
N GLY A 223 9.65 10.71 -0.97
CA GLY A 223 10.49 9.68 -0.37
C GLY A 223 11.10 10.07 0.97
N LYS A 224 10.76 11.24 1.54
CA LYS A 224 11.45 11.82 2.70
C LYS A 224 10.57 12.03 3.93
N ARG A 225 9.26 11.90 3.77
CA ARG A 225 8.29 12.15 4.85
C ARG A 225 7.32 10.99 4.95
N PHE A 226 6.87 10.72 6.17
CA PHE A 226 5.82 9.75 6.44
C PHE A 226 4.64 10.41 7.15
N ALA A 227 3.44 10.02 6.75
CA ALA A 227 2.27 10.11 7.61
C ALA A 227 2.28 8.88 8.53
N VAL A 228 2.13 9.08 9.83
CA VAL A 228 2.19 8.02 10.85
C VAL A 228 1.22 8.33 11.99
N LEU A 229 0.74 7.30 12.67
CA LEU A 229 0.03 7.46 13.92
C LEU A 229 1.04 7.55 15.08
N LYS A 230 1.07 8.70 15.77
CA LYS A 230 1.98 8.94 16.89
C LYS A 230 1.51 8.18 18.15
N ALA A 231 2.46 7.51 18.83
CA ALA A 231 2.19 6.88 20.12
C ALA A 231 1.81 7.95 21.18
N PRO A 232 0.82 7.69 22.05
CA PRO A 232 0.58 8.53 23.22
C PRO A 232 1.83 8.53 24.11
N GLY A 233 2.37 9.70 24.44
CA GLY A 233 3.63 9.81 25.20
C GLY A 233 3.46 9.51 26.69
N THR A 234 4.45 8.84 27.29
CA THR A 234 4.71 8.76 28.74
C THR A 234 5.59 9.92 29.23
N GLU A 235 5.46 11.11 28.64
CA GLU A 235 6.21 12.29 29.08
C GLU A 235 5.47 12.99 30.23
N ARG A 236 6.06 12.94 31.42
CA ARG A 236 5.68 13.84 32.52
C ARG A 236 6.08 15.25 32.08
N ALA A 237 5.08 16.10 31.87
CA ALA A 237 5.24 17.46 31.36
C ALA A 237 6.33 18.24 32.12
N ALA A 238 7.42 18.57 31.43
CA ALA A 238 8.00 19.89 31.53
C ALA A 238 7.42 20.69 30.37
N ALA A 239 6.60 21.68 30.69
CA ALA A 239 5.81 22.43 29.71
C ALA A 239 6.70 23.21 28.74
N VAL A 240 6.90 22.65 27.55
CA VAL A 240 6.93 23.41 26.30
C VAL A 240 5.86 22.82 25.40
N ASN A 241 4.62 23.24 25.65
CA ASN A 241 3.48 22.93 24.79
C ASN A 241 3.60 23.73 23.49
N LYS A 242 4.32 23.18 22.50
CA LYS A 242 4.11 23.60 21.11
C LYS A 242 3.90 22.39 20.22
N VAL A 243 2.65 21.96 20.17
CA VAL A 243 2.13 21.24 19.01
C VAL A 243 1.69 22.30 18.01
N SER A 244 2.37 22.40 16.87
CA SER A 244 1.93 23.27 15.78
C SER A 244 1.04 22.46 14.86
N PHE A 245 -0.27 22.63 15.02
CA PHE A 245 -1.20 22.29 13.96
C PHE A 245 -1.36 23.55 13.11
N ILE A 246 -0.97 23.47 11.84
CA ILE A 246 -1.23 24.56 10.91
C ILE A 246 -2.52 24.22 10.18
N PHE A 247 -3.61 24.78 10.67
CA PHE A 247 -4.86 24.88 9.92
C PHE A 247 -4.80 26.21 9.14
N ASN A 248 -5.28 26.23 7.89
CA ASN A 248 -5.19 27.39 6.98
C ASN A 248 -3.75 27.83 6.64
N PHE A 249 -2.86 26.86 6.39
CA PHE A 249 -1.45 27.07 6.03
C PHE A 249 -1.21 28.18 4.98
N PHE A 250 -2.10 28.30 3.99
CA PHE A 250 -1.96 29.30 2.92
C PHE A 250 -2.39 30.72 3.32
N ASP A 251 -3.29 30.88 4.30
CA ASP A 251 -3.65 32.20 4.84
C ASP A 251 -2.55 32.72 5.77
N GLU A 252 -1.90 31.81 6.50
CA GLU A 252 -0.73 32.10 7.34
C GLU A 252 0.46 32.61 6.50
N ILE A 253 0.64 32.10 5.26
CA ILE A 253 1.66 32.58 4.31
C ILE A 253 1.28 33.95 3.72
N ARG A 254 0.03 34.15 3.29
CA ARG A 254 -0.45 35.44 2.74
C ARG A 254 -0.34 36.59 3.74
N ARG A 255 -0.48 36.30 5.04
CA ARG A 255 -0.31 37.30 6.11
C ARG A 255 1.15 37.63 6.43
N LYS A 256 2.09 36.72 6.14
CA LYS A 256 3.50 36.83 6.55
C LYS A 256 4.46 37.28 5.45
N VAL A 257 4.00 37.35 4.20
CA VAL A 257 4.74 38.02 3.13
C VAL A 257 4.26 39.48 3.07
N PRO A 258 5.10 40.49 3.41
CA PRO A 258 4.76 41.87 3.12
C PRO A 258 4.58 41.97 1.61
N SER A 259 3.45 42.49 1.15
CA SER A 259 3.26 42.89 -0.24
C SER A 259 4.24 44.03 -0.52
N GLY A 260 5.45 43.67 -0.94
CA GLY A 260 6.44 44.60 -1.43
C GLY A 260 5.99 45.08 -2.80
N LYS A 261 5.34 46.26 -2.80
CA LYS A 261 5.03 47.21 -3.89
C LYS A 261 4.53 46.65 -5.22
#